data_AF-A0A8T7FWX0-F1
#
_entry.id   AF-A0A8T7FWX0-F1
#
_cell.length_a   1.000
_cell.length_b   1.000
_cell.length_c   1.000
_cell.angle_alpha   90.00
_cell.angle_beta   90.00
_cell.angle_gamma   90.00
#
_symmetry.space_group_name_H-M   'P 1'
#
loop_
_entity.id
_entity.type
_entity.pdbx_description
1 polymer ?
#
loop_
_entity_poly.entity_id
_entity_poly.type
_entity_poly.pdbx_seq_one_letter_code
_entity_poly.pdbx_strand_id
1 'polypeptide(L)'
;MGPASEVAAVEVSTMFFFITIVLGSIWARPAWNTWWTWDPRLTTAAVTELIYIAYFMLRAGIEDPEKRARFGAVYTLLGGISAPITFMVIRLFRTIHPVVVGNASAAAEGGFDMTPNMLTAMFVALGVFTVLFIDLMWHRIRMGRLEEKVEQLKLKVSM
;
A
#
# COMPACT_ATOMS: atom_id res chain seq x y z
N MET A 1 11.45 -2.78 -15.62
CA MET A 1 10.21 -3.33 -14.99
C MET A 1 9.20 -3.54 -16.11
N GLY A 2 8.67 -4.75 -16.29
CA GLY A 2 7.64 -5.04 -17.31
C GLY A 2 6.22 -4.79 -16.77
N PRO A 3 5.18 -4.90 -17.61
CA PRO A 3 3.78 -4.73 -17.19
C PRO A 3 3.39 -5.61 -16.00
N ALA A 4 3.91 -6.84 -15.95
CA ALA A 4 3.70 -7.77 -14.84
C ALA A 4 4.23 -7.25 -13.48
N SER A 5 5.29 -6.43 -13.46
CA SER A 5 5.82 -5.88 -12.21
C SER A 5 5.02 -4.70 -11.67
N GLU A 6 4.39 -3.92 -12.54
CA GLU A 6 3.52 -2.82 -12.14
C GLU A 6 2.25 -3.36 -11.48
N VAL A 7 1.56 -4.28 -12.17
CA VAL A 7 0.31 -4.90 -11.69
C VAL A 7 0.54 -5.63 -10.36
N ALA A 8 1.62 -6.41 -10.29
CA ALA A 8 1.98 -7.12 -9.06
C ALA A 8 2.21 -6.16 -7.88
N ALA A 9 2.85 -5.01 -8.12
CA ALA A 9 3.14 -4.04 -7.07
C ALA A 9 1.84 -3.41 -6.53
N VAL A 10 0.89 -3.07 -7.41
CA VAL A 10 -0.40 -2.54 -6.98
C VAL A 10 -1.19 -3.60 -6.24
N GLU A 11 -1.34 -4.82 -6.77
CA GLU A 11 -2.09 -5.90 -6.10
C GLU A 11 -1.60 -6.21 -4.70
N VAL A 12 -0.29 -6.41 -4.53
CA VAL A 12 0.29 -6.71 -3.22
C VAL A 12 0.12 -5.53 -2.28
N SER A 13 0.32 -4.29 -2.77
CA SER A 13 0.15 -3.09 -1.95
C SER A 13 -1.31 -2.90 -1.49
N THR A 14 -2.28 -3.08 -2.39
CA THR A 14 -3.72 -3.01 -2.06
C THR A 14 -4.06 -4.03 -0.98
N MET A 15 -3.60 -5.28 -1.11
CA MET A 15 -3.87 -6.30 -0.08
C MET A 15 -3.27 -5.93 1.27
N PHE A 16 -2.01 -5.50 1.30
CA PHE A 16 -1.35 -5.11 2.56
C PHE A 16 -2.04 -3.92 3.22
N PHE A 17 -2.40 -2.92 2.42
CA PHE A 17 -2.98 -1.69 2.95
C PHE A 17 -4.43 -1.91 3.41
N PHE A 18 -5.21 -2.69 2.67
CA PHE A 18 -6.53 -3.15 3.11
C PHE A 18 -6.46 -3.92 4.44
N ILE A 19 -5.56 -4.91 4.56
CA ILE A 19 -5.36 -5.66 5.81
C ILE A 19 -4.95 -4.71 6.94
N THR A 20 -4.08 -3.73 6.66
CA THR A 20 -3.65 -2.73 7.64
C THR A 20 -4.82 -1.90 8.16
N ILE A 21 -5.72 -1.44 7.27
CA ILE A 21 -6.92 -0.70 7.65
C ILE A 21 -7.84 -1.56 8.52
N VAL A 22 -8.11 -2.81 8.10
CA VAL A 22 -9.00 -3.72 8.82
C VAL A 22 -8.45 -4.09 10.20
N LEU A 23 -7.18 -4.50 10.27
CA LEU A 23 -6.54 -4.84 11.54
C LEU A 23 -6.39 -3.61 12.45
N GLY A 24 -6.12 -2.44 11.87
CA GLY A 24 -6.12 -1.18 12.59
C GLY A 24 -7.47 -0.84 13.21
N SER A 25 -8.56 -1.04 12.47
CA SER A 25 -9.94 -0.88 12.97
C SER A 25 -10.26 -1.85 14.12
N ILE A 26 -9.86 -3.12 13.98
CA ILE A 26 -10.03 -4.14 15.03
C ILE A 26 -9.26 -3.75 16.29
N TRP A 27 -8.04 -3.24 16.15
CA TRP A 27 -7.23 -2.78 17.28
C TRP A 27 -7.77 -1.48 17.92
N ALA A 28 -8.31 -0.57 17.11
CA ALA A 28 -8.87 0.70 17.58
C ALA A 28 -10.07 0.50 18.52
N ARG A 29 -10.82 -0.59 18.35
CA ARG A 29 -12.00 -0.87 19.19
C ARG A 29 -11.63 -1.01 20.68
N PRO A 30 -10.73 -1.90 21.11
CA PRO A 30 -10.31 -1.98 22.51
C PRO A 30 -9.46 -0.79 22.96
N ALA A 31 -8.69 -0.16 22.06
CA ALA A 31 -7.78 0.92 22.44
C ALA A 31 -8.49 2.28 22.66
N TRP A 32 -9.43 2.63 21.79
CA TRP A 32 -10.06 3.95 21.72
C TRP A 32 -11.59 3.91 21.71
N ASN A 33 -12.19 2.72 21.87
CA ASN A 33 -13.63 2.52 21.84
C ASN A 33 -14.31 2.97 20.52
N THR A 34 -13.57 2.96 19.41
CA THR A 34 -14.10 3.27 18.07
C THR A 34 -13.55 2.31 17.02
N TRP A 35 -14.33 2.06 15.96
CA TRP A 35 -13.88 1.28 14.81
C TRP A 35 -13.26 2.15 13.72
N TRP A 36 -13.75 3.38 13.59
CA TRP A 36 -13.36 4.31 12.55
C TRP A 36 -13.73 5.72 12.95
N THR A 37 -12.87 6.67 12.60
CA THR A 37 -13.17 8.10 12.68
C THR A 37 -12.96 8.71 11.30
N TRP A 38 -13.81 9.66 10.93
CA TRP A 38 -13.67 10.42 9.68
C TRP A 38 -12.70 11.59 9.84
N ASP A 39 -11.64 11.39 10.62
CA ASP A 39 -10.58 12.37 10.76
C ASP A 39 -9.69 12.39 9.50
N PRO A 40 -8.90 13.45 9.28
CA PRO A 40 -8.11 13.59 8.07
C PRO A 40 -7.16 12.41 7.80
N ARG A 41 -6.57 11.78 8.83
CA ARG A 41 -5.61 10.67 8.66
C ARG A 41 -6.31 9.42 8.11
N LEU A 42 -7.40 9.01 8.73
CA LEU A 42 -8.14 7.82 8.30
C LEU A 42 -8.85 8.05 6.96
N THR A 43 -9.40 9.25 6.76
CA THR A 43 -10.04 9.62 5.48
C THR A 43 -9.03 9.58 4.32
N THR A 44 -7.83 10.13 4.49
CA THR A 44 -6.79 10.07 3.44
C THR A 44 -6.23 8.67 3.20
N ALA A 45 -6.14 7.85 4.24
CA ALA A 45 -5.83 6.43 4.09
C ALA A 45 -6.91 5.71 3.26
N ALA A 46 -8.19 5.93 3.55
CA ALA A 46 -9.28 5.35 2.76
C ALA A 46 -9.27 5.81 1.30
N VAL A 47 -9.01 7.10 1.05
CA VAL A 47 -8.87 7.64 -0.32
C VAL A 47 -7.67 7.00 -1.05
N THR A 48 -6.53 6.83 -0.36
CA THR A 48 -5.35 6.14 -0.91
C THR A 48 -5.68 4.70 -1.31
N GLU A 49 -6.39 3.96 -0.47
CA GLU A 49 -6.83 2.59 -0.77
C GLU A 49 -7.76 2.55 -1.99
N LEU A 50 -8.73 3.48 -2.06
CA LEU A 50 -9.64 3.57 -3.21
C LEU A 50 -8.92 3.92 -4.52
N ILE A 51 -7.88 4.76 -4.48
CA ILE A 51 -7.01 5.02 -5.64
C ILE A 51 -6.36 3.71 -6.10
N TYR A 52 -5.82 2.92 -5.18
CA TYR A 52 -5.18 1.65 -5.53
C TYR A 52 -6.19 0.63 -6.09
N ILE A 53 -7.42 0.60 -5.60
CA ILE A 53 -8.49 -0.26 -6.16
C ILE A 53 -8.92 0.21 -7.55
N ALA A 54 -9.06 1.53 -7.76
CA ALA A 54 -9.49 2.11 -9.03
C ALA A 54 -8.50 1.84 -10.18
N TYR A 55 -7.23 1.57 -9.88
CA TYR A 55 -6.25 1.08 -10.85
C TYR A 55 -6.74 -0.16 -11.62
N PHE A 56 -7.35 -1.13 -10.92
CA PHE A 56 -7.83 -2.37 -11.55
C PHE A 56 -8.98 -2.10 -12.51
N MET A 57 -9.91 -1.21 -12.11
CA MET A 57 -11.03 -0.80 -12.95
C MET A 57 -10.54 -0.08 -14.21
N LEU A 58 -9.56 0.82 -14.06
CA LEU A 58 -8.95 1.53 -15.18
C LEU A 58 -8.33 0.55 -16.19
N ARG A 59 -7.53 -0.41 -15.72
CA ARG A 59 -6.86 -1.37 -16.61
C ARG A 59 -7.81 -2.38 -17.25
N ALA A 60 -8.89 -2.75 -16.57
CA ALA A 60 -9.90 -3.64 -17.13
C ALA A 60 -10.65 -3.00 -18.30
N GLY A 61 -10.79 -1.67 -18.32
CA GLY A 61 -11.47 -0.94 -19.40
C GLY A 61 -10.62 -0.64 -20.64
N ILE A 62 -9.34 -1.06 -20.68
CA ILE A 62 -8.43 -0.78 -21.81
C ILE A 62 -8.02 -2.08 -22.49
N GLU A 63 -8.52 -2.29 -23.72
CA GLU A 63 -8.24 -3.49 -24.52
C GLU A 63 -6.81 -3.50 -25.08
N ASP A 64 -6.35 -2.36 -25.60
CA ASP A 64 -5.03 -2.22 -26.21
C ASP A 64 -3.92 -2.42 -25.15
N PRO A 65 -3.07 -3.45 -25.28
CA PRO A 65 -2.07 -3.78 -24.27
C PRO A 65 -1.04 -2.67 -24.02
N GLU A 66 -0.67 -1.92 -25.06
CA GLU A 66 0.32 -0.85 -24.96
C GLU A 66 -0.28 0.38 -24.27
N LYS A 67 -1.49 0.78 -24.66
CA LYS A 67 -2.23 1.85 -23.98
C LYS A 67 -2.46 1.48 -22.51
N ARG A 68 -2.90 0.24 -22.23
CA ARG A 68 -3.15 -0.23 -20.86
C ARG A 68 -1.89 -0.12 -19.99
N ALA A 69 -0.72 -0.49 -20.52
CA ALA A 69 0.55 -0.35 -19.83
C ALA A 69 0.91 1.13 -19.59
N ARG A 70 0.74 2.00 -20.60
CA ARG A 70 1.05 3.43 -20.47
C ARG A 70 0.14 4.16 -19.48
N PHE A 71 -1.17 3.95 -19.58
CA PHE A 71 -2.14 4.54 -18.64
C PHE A 71 -1.96 3.98 -17.23
N GLY A 72 -1.69 2.67 -17.10
CA GLY A 72 -1.37 2.06 -15.81
C GLY A 72 -0.15 2.70 -15.14
N ALA A 73 0.96 2.85 -15.88
CA ALA A 73 2.16 3.47 -15.35
C ALA A 73 1.92 4.92 -14.88
N VAL A 74 1.24 5.74 -15.68
CA VAL A 74 0.88 7.13 -15.29
C VAL A 74 -0.01 7.13 -14.06
N TYR A 75 -1.01 6.25 -14.01
CA TYR A 75 -1.90 6.13 -12.87
C TYR A 75 -1.15 5.77 -11.60
N THR A 76 -0.27 4.77 -11.64
CA THR A 76 0.52 4.35 -10.47
C THR A 76 1.47 5.45 -9.98
N LEU A 77 2.05 6.24 -10.90
CA LEU A 77 2.89 7.37 -10.53
C LEU A 77 2.09 8.44 -9.76
N LEU A 78 0.91 8.81 -10.28
CA LEU A 78 0.03 9.78 -9.62
C LEU A 78 -0.56 9.23 -8.31
N GLY A 79 -0.98 7.97 -8.32
CA GLY A 79 -1.50 7.28 -7.16
C GLY A 79 -0.46 7.14 -6.05
N GLY A 80 0.82 6.93 -6.39
CA GLY A 80 1.91 6.90 -5.43
C GLY A 80 2.09 8.20 -4.64
N ILE A 81 1.59 9.35 -5.14
CA ILE A 81 1.60 10.64 -4.44
C ILE A 81 0.60 10.66 -3.26
N SER A 82 -0.42 9.80 -3.27
CA SER A 82 -1.38 9.72 -2.17
C SER A 82 -0.75 9.26 -0.84
N ALA A 83 0.30 8.43 -0.90
CA ALA A 83 1.05 7.99 0.28
C ALA A 83 1.77 9.13 1.02
N PRO A 84 2.62 9.96 0.38
CA PRO A 84 3.22 11.12 1.04
C PRO A 84 2.18 12.16 1.47
N ILE A 85 1.06 12.32 0.75
CA ILE A 85 -0.05 13.17 1.21
C ILE A 85 -0.60 12.66 2.54
N THR A 86 -0.94 11.37 2.62
CA THR A 86 -1.45 10.73 3.85
C THR A 86 -0.46 10.89 4.99
N PHE A 87 0.84 10.77 4.72
CA PHE A 87 1.91 11.00 5.70
C PHE A 87 2.00 12.47 6.15
N MET A 88 1.79 13.44 5.27
CA MET A 88 1.82 14.86 5.65
C MET A 88 0.59 15.26 6.47
N VAL A 89 -0.58 14.68 6.20
CA VAL A 89 -1.83 14.99 6.90
C VAL A 89 -1.73 14.73 8.41
N ILE A 90 -1.01 13.68 8.84
CA ILE A 90 -0.83 13.39 10.27
C ILE A 90 -0.04 14.48 11.00
N ARG A 91 0.73 15.30 10.28
CA ARG A 91 1.56 16.39 10.84
C ARG A 91 0.85 17.73 10.79
N LEU A 92 -0.07 17.90 9.85
CA LEU A 92 -0.82 19.14 9.65
C LEU A 92 -2.06 19.21 10.55
N PHE A 93 -2.66 18.06 10.88
CA PHE A 93 -3.90 17.99 11.64
C PHE A 93 -3.72 17.18 12.93
N ARG A 94 -4.31 17.68 14.02
CA ARG A 94 -4.43 16.90 15.25
C ARG A 94 -5.53 15.85 15.08
N THR A 95 -5.21 14.62 15.44
CA THR A 95 -6.13 13.48 15.40
C THR A 95 -6.06 12.71 16.72
N ILE A 96 -6.89 11.68 16.89
CA ILE A 96 -6.81 10.78 18.05
C ILE A 96 -5.50 9.97 18.10
N HIS A 97 -4.77 9.92 16.98
CA HIS A 97 -3.56 9.13 16.86
C HIS A 97 -2.36 9.91 17.42
N PRO A 98 -1.54 9.29 18.28
CA PRO A 98 -0.30 9.91 18.74
C PRO A 98 0.70 10.06 17.59
N VAL A 99 1.45 11.15 17.61
CA VAL A 99 2.57 11.40 16.68
C VAL A 99 3.83 10.91 17.35
N VAL A 100 4.30 9.72 16.92
CA VAL A 100 5.41 9.00 17.58
C VAL A 100 6.77 9.26 16.91
N VAL A 101 6.75 9.92 15.74
CA VAL A 101 7.94 10.24 14.94
C VAL A 101 7.91 11.74 14.62
N GLY A 102 8.73 12.52 15.33
CA GLY A 102 8.87 13.97 15.15
C GLY A 102 8.36 14.81 16.34
N ASN A 103 8.66 16.11 16.31
CA ASN A 103 8.42 17.04 17.42
C ASN A 103 6.92 17.42 17.51
N ALA A 104 6.11 16.66 18.26
CA ALA A 104 4.75 17.07 18.62
C ALA A 104 4.64 17.65 20.05
N SER A 105 5.74 17.66 20.80
CA SER A 105 5.90 18.28 22.11
C SER A 105 7.22 19.03 22.14
N ALA A 106 7.27 20.21 22.80
CA ALA A 106 8.48 21.02 22.95
C ALA A 106 9.62 20.29 23.70
N ALA A 107 9.36 19.08 24.20
CA ALA A 107 10.31 18.21 24.88
C ALA A 107 10.80 17.01 24.03
N ALA A 108 10.22 16.78 22.84
CA ALA A 108 10.65 15.70 21.96
C ALA A 108 11.67 16.25 20.96
N GLU A 109 12.94 16.22 21.32
CA GLU A 109 14.05 16.40 20.37
C GLU A 109 14.19 15.13 19.53
N GLY A 110 13.59 15.06 18.34
CA GLY A 110 14.01 14.17 17.25
C GLY A 110 13.99 12.64 17.46
N GLY A 111 13.42 12.14 18.57
CA GLY A 111 13.38 10.71 18.92
C GLY A 111 12.11 9.97 18.49
N PHE A 112 12.15 8.64 18.61
CA PHE A 112 10.95 7.80 18.64
C PHE A 112 10.40 7.81 20.07
N ASP A 113 9.19 8.35 20.28
CA ASP A 113 8.54 8.35 21.59
C ASP A 113 7.93 6.96 21.89
N MET A 114 8.79 5.95 22.03
CA MET A 114 8.43 4.54 22.18
C MET A 114 9.29 3.88 23.26
N THR A 115 8.68 2.98 24.04
CA THR A 115 9.41 2.13 24.97
C THR A 115 10.31 1.13 24.21
N PRO A 116 11.37 0.57 24.83
CA PRO A 116 12.23 -0.43 24.19
C PRO A 116 11.45 -1.63 23.63
N ASN A 117 10.45 -2.12 24.36
CA ASN A 117 9.60 -3.24 23.90
C ASN A 117 8.80 -2.89 22.65
N MET A 118 8.30 -1.64 22.55
CA MET A 118 7.58 -1.15 21.36
C MET A 118 8.53 -1.03 20.17
N LEU A 119 9.77 -0.57 20.37
CA LEU A 119 10.78 -0.52 19.31
C LEU A 119 11.12 -1.91 18.79
N THR A 120 11.35 -2.89 19.68
CA THR A 120 11.58 -4.28 19.29
C THR A 120 10.41 -4.82 18.47
N ALA A 121 9.17 -4.64 18.95
CA ALA A 121 7.98 -5.07 18.22
C ALA A 121 7.88 -4.41 16.84
N MET A 122 8.13 -3.10 16.74
CA MET A 122 8.11 -2.35 15.49
C MET A 122 9.13 -2.87 14.48
N PHE A 123 10.40 -3.03 14.87
CA PHE A 123 11.45 -3.45 13.94
C PHE A 123 11.35 -4.93 13.56
N VAL A 124 10.92 -5.79 14.47
CA VAL A 124 10.63 -7.20 14.15
C VAL A 124 9.47 -7.28 13.16
N ALA A 125 8.36 -6.58 13.43
CA ALA A 125 7.23 -6.54 12.52
C ALA A 125 7.62 -5.97 11.15
N LEU A 126 8.36 -4.84 11.12
CA LEU A 126 8.85 -4.24 9.89
C LEU A 126 9.67 -5.24 9.08
N GLY A 127 10.64 -5.92 9.71
CA GLY A 127 11.45 -6.94 9.03
C GLY A 127 10.61 -8.09 8.47
N VAL A 128 9.70 -8.66 9.28
CA VAL A 128 8.84 -9.76 8.86
C VAL A 128 7.91 -9.36 7.71
N PHE A 129 7.22 -8.22 7.83
CA PHE A 129 6.29 -7.76 6.79
C PHE A 129 7.03 -7.30 5.53
N THR A 130 8.24 -6.76 5.62
CA THR A 130 9.08 -6.47 4.44
C THR A 130 9.48 -7.75 3.73
N VAL A 131 9.93 -8.78 4.45
CA VAL A 131 10.26 -10.08 3.84
C VAL A 131 9.04 -10.71 3.18
N LEU A 132 7.89 -10.70 3.87
CA LEU A 132 6.62 -11.20 3.33
C LEU A 132 6.19 -10.43 2.07
N PHE A 133 6.32 -9.10 2.08
CA PHE A 133 6.00 -8.27 0.93
C PHE A 133 6.88 -8.61 -0.27
N ILE A 134 8.19 -8.74 -0.08
CA ILE A 134 9.15 -9.11 -1.13
C ILE A 134 8.83 -10.50 -1.68
N ASP A 135 8.53 -11.47 -0.80
CA ASP A 135 8.18 -12.83 -1.19
C ASP A 135 6.92 -12.88 -2.07
N LEU A 136 5.84 -12.25 -1.62
CA LEU A 136 4.58 -12.19 -2.37
C LEU A 136 4.76 -11.43 -3.70
N MET A 137 5.53 -10.35 -3.69
CA MET A 137 5.85 -9.58 -4.87
C MET A 137 6.63 -10.39 -5.91
N TRP A 138 7.62 -11.17 -5.45
CA TRP A 138 8.36 -12.09 -6.31
C TRP A 138 7.42 -13.12 -6.93
N HIS A 139 6.62 -13.80 -6.10
CA HIS A 139 5.71 -14.84 -6.56
C HIS A 139 4.71 -14.29 -7.58
N ARG A 140 4.15 -13.10 -7.33
CA ARG A 140 3.18 -12.50 -8.25
C ARG A 140 3.78 -12.10 -9.60
N ILE A 141 5.00 -11.52 -9.61
CA ILE A 141 5.73 -11.27 -10.87
C ILE A 141 6.00 -12.57 -11.61
N ARG A 142 6.45 -13.61 -10.89
CA ARG A 142 6.76 -14.91 -11.47
C ARG A 142 5.52 -15.52 -12.13
N MET A 143 4.36 -15.45 -11.48
CA MET A 143 3.09 -15.90 -12.05
C MET A 143 2.77 -15.14 -13.35
N GLY A 144 2.83 -13.80 -13.35
CA GLY A 144 2.55 -13.01 -14.55
C GLY A 144 3.47 -13.32 -15.74
N ARG A 145 4.77 -13.51 -15.49
CA ARG A 145 5.71 -13.91 -16.56
C ARG A 145 5.44 -15.32 -17.10
N LEU A 146 4.99 -16.23 -16.25
CA LEU A 146 4.63 -17.59 -16.67
C LEU A 146 3.34 -17.59 -17.49
N GLU A 147 2.35 -16.78 -17.12
CA GLU A 147 1.11 -16.57 -17.89
C GLU A 147 1.42 -16.05 -19.30
N GLU A 148 2.21 -14.97 -19.41
CA GLU A 148 2.66 -14.42 -20.69
C GLU A 148 3.39 -15.49 -21.54
N LYS A 149 4.26 -16.29 -20.92
CA LYS A 149 4.97 -17.37 -21.62
C LYS A 149 4.02 -18.45 -22.14
N VAL A 150 3.00 -18.83 -21.37
CA VAL A 150 2.00 -19.82 -21.79
C VAL A 150 1.19 -19.30 -22.98
N GLU A 151 0.76 -18.04 -22.97
CA GLU A 151 0.04 -17.43 -24.09
C GLU A 151 0.90 -17.42 -25.38
N GLN A 152 2.17 -17.02 -25.26
CA GLN A 152 3.09 -17.02 -26.40
C GLN A 152 3.30 -18.43 -26.99
N LEU A 153 3.36 -19.46 -26.15
CA LEU A 153 3.49 -20.84 -26.62
C LEU A 153 2.21 -21.33 -27.31
N LYS A 154 1.02 -20.98 -26.79
CA LYS A 154 -0.25 -21.32 -27.45
C LYS A 154 -0.35 -20.73 -28.85
N LEU A 155 0.04 -19.45 -28.99
CA LEU A 155 0.06 -18.77 -30.29
C LEU A 155 0.96 -19.46 -31.32
N LYS A 156 2.13 -19.95 -30.89
CA LYS A 156 3.07 -20.68 -31.76
C LYS A 156 2.57 -22.05 -32.19
N VAL A 157 1.74 -22.71 -31.39
CA VAL A 157 1.17 -24.03 -31.71
C VAL A 157 -0.09 -23.90 -32.57
N SER A 158 -0.80 -22.78 -32.49
CA SER A 158 -1.99 -22.48 -33.30
C SER A 158 -1.70 -21.91 -34.69
N MET A 159 -0.43 -21.63 -35.00
CA MET A 159 0.06 -21.22 -36.33
C MET A 159 0.64 -22.43 -37.06
#